data_AF-A0A7G8C0T5-F1
#
_entry.id   AF-A0A7G8C0T5-F1
#
_cell.length_a   1.000
_cell.length_b   1.000
_cell.length_c   1.000
_cell.angle_alpha   90.00
_cell.angle_beta   90.00
_cell.angle_gamma   90.00
#
_symmetry.space_group_name_H-M   'P 1'
#
loop_
_entity.id
_entity.type
_entity.pdbx_description
1 polymer ?
#
loop_
_entity_poly.entity_id
_entity_poly.type
_entity_poly.pdbx_seq_one_letter_code
_entity_poly.pdbx_strand_id
1 'polypeptide(L)'
;MARLVRPFLFVLLLAATGCHAQSSSTEGKLSPDLARRVEIMLRSKANLPPYYDVLIGPRAKSTVPGFDEITVTFSSDGKATRPMTFLLSTDGKTLAQFNKFDISKDPKEMVSADGRPARGGPENAPVVIVGFDDLECPFCAKMHAQIFPALQARYKDQVRIVYRDFPLVEIHPWAMRAAIDINCLAAQSHDGYWNVVDYIHAHSSEIGGSEKTVAKANETLDTLTREEGKRQKVNMTMLNACIEKQDDSVVRASMKIGSDLGVEATPALFINGERFEGALPIEYVYRVIDNALVAAGKTPPPPVPVPSPDASATTAGQPPARTSSE
;
A
#
# COMPACT_ATOMS: atom_id res chain seq x y z
N MET A 1 -35.35 -93.67 -21.61
CA MET A 1 -35.16 -92.69 -22.70
C MET A 1 -34.53 -91.45 -22.07
N ALA A 2 -33.20 -91.36 -22.07
CA ALA A 2 -32.36 -90.49 -22.94
C ALA A 2 -31.90 -89.26 -22.14
N ARG A 3 -30.71 -89.31 -21.51
CA ARG A 3 -29.37 -88.90 -22.01
C ARG A 3 -29.21 -87.37 -22.09
N LEU A 4 -28.21 -86.84 -21.36
CA LEU A 4 -27.04 -86.08 -21.89
C LEU A 4 -27.26 -84.56 -21.63
N VAL A 5 -26.31 -83.66 -21.33
CA VAL A 5 -24.86 -83.55 -21.49
C VAL A 5 -24.37 -82.52 -20.45
N ARG A 6 -23.15 -82.66 -19.96
CA ARG A 6 -22.36 -81.53 -19.40
C ARG A 6 -21.29 -81.18 -20.44
N PRO A 7 -21.05 -79.90 -20.78
CA PRO A 7 -19.65 -79.54 -20.95
C PRO A 7 -19.29 -78.18 -20.33
N PHE A 8 -18.01 -78.14 -19.97
CA PHE A 8 -17.19 -76.99 -19.63
C PHE A 8 -17.36 -75.80 -20.59
N LEU A 9 -17.30 -74.58 -20.05
CA LEU A 9 -16.75 -73.45 -20.79
C LEU A 9 -15.65 -72.76 -19.98
N PHE A 10 -14.60 -72.43 -20.73
CA PHE A 10 -13.30 -71.91 -20.36
C PHE A 10 -13.34 -70.44 -19.92
N VAL A 11 -12.52 -70.15 -18.90
CA VAL A 11 -11.74 -68.94 -18.60
C VAL A 11 -11.91 -67.71 -19.51
N LEU A 12 -12.16 -66.54 -18.90
CA LEU A 12 -11.42 -65.31 -19.25
C LEU A 12 -11.31 -64.40 -18.01
N LEU A 13 -10.15 -64.46 -17.34
CA LEU A 13 -9.71 -63.40 -16.42
C LEU A 13 -9.40 -62.17 -17.29
N LEU A 14 -10.32 -61.21 -17.37
CA LEU A 14 -9.97 -59.87 -17.81
C LEU A 14 -9.19 -59.20 -16.67
N ALA A 15 -7.87 -59.32 -16.74
CA ALA A 15 -6.99 -58.33 -16.14
C ALA A 15 -7.25 -57.01 -16.89
N ALA A 16 -8.22 -56.24 -16.41
CA ALA A 16 -8.29 -54.83 -16.72
C ALA A 16 -7.07 -54.18 -16.06
N THR A 17 -5.96 -54.11 -16.78
CA THR A 17 -4.92 -53.10 -16.55
C THR A 17 -5.57 -51.75 -16.85
N GLY A 18 -6.38 -51.29 -15.92
CA GLY A 18 -6.68 -49.88 -15.80
C GLY A 18 -5.35 -49.21 -15.53
N CYS A 19 -4.83 -48.52 -16.55
CA CYS A 19 -3.88 -47.44 -16.34
C CYS A 19 -4.57 -46.37 -15.50
N HIS A 20 -4.67 -46.60 -14.19
CA HIS A 20 -4.63 -45.52 -13.25
C HIS A 20 -3.23 -44.94 -13.38
N ALA A 21 -3.10 -43.87 -14.18
CA ALA A 21 -2.06 -42.90 -13.93
C ALA A 21 -2.28 -42.41 -12.50
N GLN A 22 -1.64 -43.09 -11.54
CA GLN A 22 -1.48 -42.59 -10.19
C GLN A 22 -0.69 -41.30 -10.35
N SER A 23 -1.39 -40.18 -10.43
CA SER A 23 -0.81 -38.88 -10.14
C SER A 23 -0.47 -38.90 -8.65
N SER A 24 0.68 -39.48 -8.30
CA SER A 24 1.27 -39.28 -6.99
C SER A 24 1.55 -37.79 -6.88
N SER A 25 0.73 -37.08 -6.11
CA SER A 25 1.09 -35.78 -5.53
C SER A 25 2.26 -36.04 -4.60
N THR A 26 3.46 -36.14 -5.17
CA THR A 26 4.68 -36.25 -4.40
C THR A 26 4.94 -34.87 -3.83
N GLU A 27 4.64 -34.69 -2.54
CA GLU A 27 5.37 -33.73 -1.72
C GLU A 27 6.86 -33.93 -2.00
N GLY A 28 7.51 -32.90 -2.54
CA GLY A 28 8.86 -33.09 -3.09
C GLY A 28 9.32 -31.99 -4.02
N LYS A 29 10.64 -31.96 -4.25
CA LYS A 29 11.25 -31.06 -5.22
C LYS A 29 10.73 -31.36 -6.63
N LEU A 30 10.48 -30.31 -7.41
CA LEU A 30 10.11 -30.45 -8.82
C LEU A 30 11.24 -31.15 -9.58
N SER A 31 10.89 -31.92 -10.62
CA SER A 31 11.91 -32.42 -11.55
C SER A 31 12.61 -31.22 -12.23
N PRO A 32 13.91 -31.34 -12.59
CA PRO A 32 14.65 -30.24 -13.20
C PRO A 32 13.98 -29.68 -14.47
N ASP A 33 13.40 -30.56 -15.28
CA ASP A 33 12.67 -30.20 -16.50
C ASP A 33 11.37 -29.43 -16.20
N LEU A 34 10.58 -29.87 -15.22
CA LEU A 34 9.36 -29.15 -14.82
C LEU A 34 9.68 -27.79 -14.19
N ALA A 35 10.69 -27.73 -13.32
CA ALA A 35 11.17 -26.49 -12.73
C ALA A 35 11.60 -25.49 -13.81
N ARG A 36 12.34 -25.97 -14.83
CA ARG A 36 12.77 -25.14 -15.96
C ARG A 36 11.59 -24.60 -16.78
N ARG A 37 10.58 -25.43 -17.07
CA ARG A 37 9.37 -24.96 -17.78
C ARG A 37 8.62 -23.90 -16.98
N VAL A 38 8.42 -24.12 -15.69
CA VAL A 38 7.78 -23.15 -14.78
C VAL A 38 8.55 -21.84 -14.80
N GLU A 39 9.87 -21.88 -14.67
CA GLU A 39 10.73 -20.69 -14.70
C GLU A 39 10.58 -19.91 -16.01
N ILE A 40 10.65 -20.56 -17.18
CA ILE A 40 10.51 -19.90 -18.50
C ILE A 40 9.15 -19.21 -18.60
N MET A 41 8.08 -19.89 -18.17
CA MET A 41 6.74 -19.33 -18.23
C MET A 41 6.60 -18.12 -17.33
N LEU A 42 7.14 -18.16 -16.11
CA LEU A 42 7.15 -17.03 -15.18
C LEU A 42 7.93 -15.85 -15.74
N ARG A 43 9.14 -16.09 -16.26
CA ARG A 43 9.96 -15.04 -16.90
C ARG A 43 9.24 -14.39 -18.07
N SER A 44 8.60 -15.18 -18.93
CA SER A 44 7.85 -14.66 -20.08
C SER A 44 6.62 -13.84 -19.66
N LYS A 45 5.84 -14.33 -18.69
CA LYS A 45 4.58 -13.67 -18.28
C LYS A 45 4.79 -12.44 -17.41
N ALA A 46 5.83 -12.43 -16.58
CA ALA A 46 6.19 -11.28 -15.75
C ALA A 46 7.23 -10.35 -16.41
N ASN A 47 7.61 -10.60 -17.67
CA ASN A 47 8.62 -9.84 -18.41
C ASN A 47 9.93 -9.64 -17.61
N LEU A 48 10.40 -10.72 -16.97
CA LEU A 48 11.52 -10.65 -16.05
C LEU A 48 12.84 -10.48 -16.80
N PRO A 49 13.66 -9.49 -16.42
CA PRO A 49 15.01 -9.35 -16.95
C PRO A 49 15.88 -10.58 -16.66
N PRO A 50 16.90 -10.85 -17.50
CA PRO A 50 17.73 -12.06 -17.36
C PRO A 50 18.55 -12.10 -16.07
N TYR A 51 18.79 -10.96 -15.43
CA TYR A 51 19.56 -10.86 -14.19
C TYR A 51 18.76 -11.18 -12.93
N TYR A 52 17.45 -11.40 -13.02
CA TYR A 52 16.66 -11.87 -11.88
C TYR A 52 16.87 -13.38 -11.68
N ASP A 53 17.13 -13.78 -10.45
CA ASP A 53 17.05 -15.17 -10.03
C ASP A 53 15.60 -15.55 -9.74
N VAL A 54 15.25 -16.80 -10.05
CA VAL A 54 13.92 -17.38 -9.80
C VAL A 54 14.10 -18.67 -9.03
N LEU A 55 13.80 -18.65 -7.73
CA LEU A 55 13.87 -19.81 -6.86
C LEU A 55 12.48 -20.45 -6.75
N ILE A 56 12.35 -21.69 -7.22
CA ILE A 56 11.11 -22.46 -7.14
C ILE A 56 11.22 -23.48 -5.99
N GLY A 57 10.35 -23.33 -5.01
CA GLY A 57 10.22 -24.20 -3.86
C GLY A 57 9.61 -25.57 -4.20
N PRO A 58 9.58 -26.49 -3.22
CA PRO A 58 8.98 -27.82 -3.39
C PRO A 58 7.46 -27.73 -3.59
N ARG A 59 6.87 -28.84 -4.06
CA ARG A 59 5.43 -29.04 -4.02
C ARG A 59 4.94 -29.21 -2.58
N ALA A 60 3.90 -28.47 -2.24
CA ALA A 60 3.10 -28.64 -1.04
C ALA A 60 1.65 -28.91 -1.42
N LYS A 61 0.88 -29.53 -0.54
CA LYS A 61 -0.54 -29.81 -0.79
C LYS A 61 -1.36 -28.52 -0.86
N SER A 62 -2.16 -28.34 -1.91
CA SER A 62 -3.11 -27.22 -1.98
C SER A 62 -4.48 -27.56 -1.41
N THR A 63 -5.23 -26.52 -1.03
CA THR A 63 -6.68 -26.60 -0.77
C THR A 63 -7.51 -26.67 -2.05
N VAL A 64 -6.93 -26.36 -3.23
CA VAL A 64 -7.62 -26.43 -4.52
C VAL A 64 -7.49 -27.84 -5.11
N PRO A 65 -8.61 -28.57 -5.31
CA PRO A 65 -8.56 -29.92 -5.86
C PRO A 65 -7.85 -29.97 -7.21
N GLY A 66 -6.93 -30.94 -7.37
CA GLY A 66 -6.16 -31.13 -8.61
C GLY A 66 -4.92 -30.23 -8.74
N PHE A 67 -4.57 -29.45 -7.71
CA PHE A 67 -3.38 -28.61 -7.70
C PHE A 67 -2.52 -28.86 -6.46
N ASP A 68 -1.21 -28.70 -6.64
CA ASP A 68 -0.23 -28.53 -5.57
C ASP A 68 0.18 -27.06 -5.52
N GLU A 69 0.63 -26.59 -4.35
CA GLU A 69 1.24 -25.27 -4.18
C GLU A 69 2.75 -25.34 -4.41
N ILE A 70 3.29 -24.34 -5.10
CA ILE A 70 4.72 -24.09 -5.20
C ILE A 70 4.99 -22.64 -4.82
N THR A 71 5.99 -22.42 -3.97
CA THR A 71 6.44 -21.07 -3.60
C THR A 71 7.51 -20.61 -4.57
N VAL A 72 7.40 -19.41 -5.11
CA VAL A 72 8.41 -18.83 -6.00
C VAL A 72 8.93 -17.53 -5.41
N THR A 73 10.25 -17.41 -5.29
CA THR A 73 10.93 -16.20 -4.85
C THR A 73 11.74 -15.64 -6.00
N PHE A 74 11.64 -14.34 -6.24
CA PHE A 74 12.44 -13.62 -7.23
C PHE A 74 13.51 -12.83 -6.50
N SER A 75 14.72 -12.72 -7.03
CA SER A 75 15.73 -11.83 -6.46
C SER A 75 16.55 -11.12 -7.51
N SER A 76 16.99 -9.90 -7.21
CA SER A 76 17.98 -9.15 -7.98
C SER A 76 18.97 -8.54 -6.98
N ASP A 77 20.26 -8.59 -7.30
CA ASP A 77 21.32 -7.94 -6.50
C ASP A 77 21.28 -8.31 -5.00
N GLY A 78 20.97 -9.57 -4.70
CA GLY A 78 20.86 -10.10 -3.34
C GLY A 78 19.60 -9.68 -2.57
N LYS A 79 18.69 -8.90 -3.17
CA LYS A 79 17.39 -8.55 -2.57
C LYS A 79 16.31 -9.48 -3.10
N ALA A 80 15.77 -10.31 -2.22
CA ALA A 80 14.65 -11.19 -2.52
C ALA A 80 13.31 -10.45 -2.41
N THR A 81 12.39 -10.73 -3.33
CA THR A 81 10.98 -10.32 -3.24
C THR A 81 10.24 -11.20 -2.23
N ARG A 82 9.03 -10.76 -1.85
CA ARG A 82 8.14 -11.60 -1.05
C ARG A 82 7.83 -12.89 -1.82
N PRO A 83 7.93 -14.08 -1.19
CA PRO A 83 7.61 -15.33 -1.86
C PRO A 83 6.16 -15.32 -2.35
N MET A 84 5.94 -15.71 -3.60
CA MET A 84 4.63 -15.79 -4.24
C MET A 84 4.20 -17.25 -4.35
N THR A 85 2.95 -17.55 -3.96
CA THR A 85 2.38 -18.89 -4.10
C THR A 85 1.75 -19.05 -5.47
N PHE A 86 2.12 -20.11 -6.17
CA PHE A 86 1.50 -20.55 -7.42
C PHE A 86 0.84 -21.91 -7.22
N LEU A 87 -0.22 -22.15 -7.97
CA LEU A 87 -0.84 -23.47 -8.09
C LEU A 87 -0.28 -24.17 -9.32
N LEU A 88 0.27 -25.35 -9.12
CA LEU A 88 0.76 -26.24 -10.17
C LEU A 88 -0.15 -27.46 -10.23
N SER A 89 -0.83 -27.69 -11.36
CA SER A 89 -1.72 -28.85 -11.49
C SER A 89 -0.97 -30.15 -11.18
N THR A 90 -1.63 -31.13 -10.60
CA THR A 90 -0.97 -32.39 -10.17
C THR A 90 -0.29 -33.10 -11.33
N ASP A 91 -0.79 -32.96 -12.56
CA ASP A 91 -0.19 -33.45 -13.80
C ASP A 91 0.97 -32.60 -14.37
N GLY A 92 1.27 -31.46 -13.74
CA GLY A 92 2.38 -30.56 -14.07
C GLY A 92 2.21 -29.71 -15.32
N LYS A 93 1.00 -29.66 -15.92
CA LYS A 93 0.74 -28.97 -17.19
C LYS A 93 0.25 -27.55 -17.05
N THR A 94 -0.35 -27.20 -15.91
CA THR A 94 -0.99 -25.90 -15.68
C THR A 94 -0.33 -25.20 -14.51
N LEU A 95 0.08 -23.96 -14.73
CA LEU A 95 0.55 -23.06 -13.69
C LEU A 95 -0.45 -21.90 -13.57
N ALA A 96 -1.00 -21.69 -12.38
CA ALA A 96 -1.93 -20.61 -12.07
C ALA A 96 -1.40 -19.76 -10.92
N GLN A 97 -1.68 -18.46 -10.95
CA GLN A 97 -1.44 -17.56 -9.83
C GLN A 97 -2.75 -17.41 -9.06
N PHE A 98 -2.72 -17.70 -7.76
CA PHE A 98 -3.92 -17.67 -6.91
C PHE A 98 -3.71 -16.70 -5.76
N ASN A 99 -4.51 -15.64 -5.72
CA ASN A 99 -4.53 -14.70 -4.61
C ASN A 99 -5.81 -14.91 -3.82
N LYS A 100 -5.68 -15.28 -2.55
CA LYS A 100 -6.81 -15.35 -1.61
C LYS A 100 -6.93 -14.03 -0.88
N PHE A 101 -8.05 -13.35 -1.06
CA PHE A 101 -8.39 -12.15 -0.30
C PHE A 101 -9.40 -12.53 0.79
N ASP A 102 -9.09 -12.19 2.04
CA ASP A 102 -10.04 -12.31 3.13
C ASP A 102 -10.99 -11.11 3.10
N ILE A 103 -12.19 -11.32 2.55
CA ILE A 103 -13.23 -10.30 2.46
C ILE A 103 -14.14 -10.25 3.70
N SER A 104 -13.82 -11.03 4.75
CA SER A 104 -14.58 -10.98 6.00
C SER A 104 -14.18 -9.81 6.90
N LYS A 105 -12.99 -9.23 6.66
CA LYS A 105 -12.51 -8.04 7.34
C LYS A 105 -12.88 -6.82 6.51
N ASP A 106 -13.44 -5.81 7.17
CA ASP A 106 -13.72 -4.53 6.52
C ASP A 106 -12.40 -3.85 6.15
N PRO A 107 -12.13 -3.52 4.87
CA PRO A 107 -10.96 -2.76 4.48
C PRO A 107 -10.79 -1.45 5.26
N LYS A 108 -11.89 -0.83 5.72
CA LYS A 108 -11.87 0.36 6.57
C LYS A 108 -11.13 0.13 7.90
N GLU A 109 -11.10 -1.09 8.39
CA GLU A 109 -10.37 -1.48 9.61
C GLU A 109 -8.89 -1.79 9.36
N MET A 110 -8.45 -1.91 8.09
CA MET A 110 -7.04 -2.17 7.77
C MET A 110 -6.12 -1.04 8.20
N VAL A 111 -6.62 0.20 8.26
CA VAL A 111 -5.85 1.37 8.67
C VAL A 111 -6.57 2.06 9.82
N SER A 112 -6.14 1.76 11.05
CA SER A 112 -6.71 2.39 12.24
C SER A 112 -6.52 3.91 12.19
N ALA A 113 -7.57 4.64 12.58
CA ALA A 113 -7.56 6.08 12.81
C ALA A 113 -7.19 6.46 14.26
N ASP A 114 -7.03 5.47 15.14
CA ASP A 114 -7.01 5.68 16.58
C ASP A 114 -5.70 6.30 17.08
N GLY A 115 -5.82 7.04 18.18
CA GLY A 115 -4.67 7.64 18.87
C GLY A 115 -4.01 8.80 18.11
N ARG A 116 -4.65 9.31 17.04
CA ARG A 116 -4.13 10.41 16.22
C ARG A 116 -5.09 11.59 16.22
N PRO A 117 -4.59 12.83 16.27
CA PRO A 117 -5.41 14.01 16.00
C PRO A 117 -6.05 13.88 14.61
N ALA A 118 -7.33 14.25 14.54
CA ALA A 118 -8.11 14.23 13.30
C ALA A 118 -8.70 15.61 13.03
N ARG A 119 -9.08 15.86 11.78
CA ARG A 119 -9.74 17.10 11.36
C ARG A 119 -10.93 16.79 10.46
N GLY A 120 -11.96 17.63 10.49
CA GLY A 120 -13.21 17.42 9.76
C GLY A 120 -14.26 16.71 10.62
N GLY A 121 -14.93 15.73 10.04
CA GLY A 121 -16.07 15.05 10.64
C GLY A 121 -15.80 14.25 11.93
N PRO A 122 -16.88 13.84 12.61
CA PRO A 122 -16.82 13.11 13.88
C PRO A 122 -16.17 11.73 13.71
N GLU A 123 -15.87 11.05 14.82
CA GLU A 123 -15.26 9.71 14.80
C GLU A 123 -16.06 8.68 13.98
N ASN A 124 -17.39 8.82 13.96
CA ASN A 124 -18.29 7.98 13.18
C ASN A 124 -18.59 8.54 11.77
N ALA A 125 -17.75 9.43 11.23
CA ALA A 125 -17.90 9.91 9.87
C ALA A 125 -17.97 8.72 8.87
N PRO A 126 -18.87 8.78 7.87
CA PRO A 126 -19.05 7.69 6.91
C PRO A 126 -17.76 7.41 6.13
N VAL A 127 -16.96 8.44 5.86
CA VAL A 127 -15.65 8.33 5.20
C VAL A 127 -14.54 8.76 6.16
N VAL A 128 -13.58 7.86 6.36
CA VAL A 128 -12.34 8.14 7.09
C VAL A 128 -11.19 8.07 6.09
N ILE A 129 -10.38 9.12 6.07
CA ILE A 129 -9.18 9.24 5.26
C ILE A 129 -7.99 9.17 6.21
N VAL A 130 -7.17 8.15 6.08
CA VAL A 130 -5.89 8.07 6.79
C VAL A 130 -4.77 8.35 5.81
N GLY A 131 -4.02 9.43 6.03
CA GLY A 131 -2.86 9.82 5.23
C GLY A 131 -1.56 9.51 5.95
N PHE A 132 -0.68 8.75 5.31
CA PHE A 132 0.73 8.64 5.69
C PHE A 132 1.50 9.79 5.05
N ASP A 133 2.13 10.58 5.89
CA ASP A 133 2.66 11.89 5.53
C ASP A 133 4.06 12.10 6.09
N ASP A 134 4.81 12.92 5.39
CA ASP A 134 6.15 13.35 5.75
C ASP A 134 6.20 14.87 5.67
N LEU A 135 6.54 15.51 6.79
CA LEU A 135 6.56 16.97 6.93
C LEU A 135 7.61 17.69 6.07
N GLU A 136 8.59 16.98 5.54
CA GLU A 136 9.58 17.50 4.60
C GLU A 136 9.23 17.21 3.14
N CYS A 137 8.23 16.35 2.89
CA CYS A 137 7.86 15.96 1.54
C CYS A 137 7.08 17.06 0.80
N PRO A 138 7.56 17.54 -0.36
CA PRO A 138 6.89 18.60 -1.12
C PRO A 138 5.53 18.18 -1.68
N PHE A 139 5.32 16.88 -1.93
CA PHE A 139 4.01 16.37 -2.37
C PHE A 139 3.00 16.31 -1.22
N CYS A 140 3.47 16.04 0.00
CA CYS A 140 2.66 16.16 1.22
C CYS A 140 2.23 17.60 1.45
N ALA A 141 3.16 18.56 1.29
CA ALA A 141 2.84 19.99 1.36
C ALA A 141 1.76 20.40 0.34
N LYS A 142 1.84 19.92 -0.90
CA LYS A 142 0.82 20.16 -1.92
C LYS A 142 -0.54 19.56 -1.53
N MET A 143 -0.55 18.35 -0.96
CA MET A 143 -1.77 17.70 -0.48
C MET A 143 -2.43 18.51 0.65
N HIS A 144 -1.65 18.98 1.63
CA HIS A 144 -2.12 19.82 2.71
C HIS A 144 -2.66 21.17 2.22
N ALA A 145 -2.02 21.78 1.20
CA ALA A 145 -2.45 23.07 0.67
C ALA A 145 -3.69 22.99 -0.23
N GLN A 146 -3.90 21.88 -0.93
CA GLN A 146 -4.90 21.80 -2.02
C GLN A 146 -5.99 20.76 -1.77
N ILE A 147 -5.61 19.55 -1.36
CA ILE A 147 -6.54 18.42 -1.26
C ILE A 147 -7.35 18.52 0.03
N PHE A 148 -6.71 18.55 1.19
CA PHE A 148 -7.42 18.50 2.47
C PHE A 148 -8.42 19.65 2.68
N PRO A 149 -8.09 20.93 2.39
CA PRO A 149 -9.05 22.02 2.52
C PRO A 149 -10.25 21.86 1.57
N ALA A 150 -10.02 21.38 0.35
CA ALA A 150 -11.08 21.15 -0.63
C ALA A 150 -11.99 19.99 -0.21
N LEU A 151 -11.43 18.90 0.34
CA LEU A 151 -12.22 17.80 0.91
C LEU A 151 -13.08 18.28 2.08
N GLN A 152 -12.51 19.06 3.00
CA GLN A 152 -13.24 19.60 4.15
C GLN A 152 -14.37 20.54 3.73
N ALA A 153 -14.11 21.45 2.78
CA ALA A 153 -15.12 22.36 2.26
C ALA A 153 -16.27 21.62 1.56
N ARG A 154 -15.94 20.58 0.78
CA ARG A 154 -16.91 19.81 -0.01
C ARG A 154 -17.75 18.85 0.84
N TYR A 155 -17.12 18.10 1.74
CA TYR A 155 -17.77 16.99 2.46
C TYR A 155 -18.14 17.31 3.89
N LYS A 156 -17.53 18.32 4.51
CA LYS A 156 -17.80 18.74 5.90
C LYS A 156 -17.72 17.54 6.85
N ASP A 157 -18.76 17.33 7.65
CA ASP A 157 -18.83 16.28 8.66
C ASP A 157 -18.89 14.86 8.08
N GLN A 158 -19.00 14.71 6.75
CA GLN A 158 -19.02 13.40 6.11
C GLN A 158 -17.62 12.78 5.98
N VAL A 159 -16.57 13.59 6.07
CA VAL A 159 -15.18 13.14 5.91
C VAL A 159 -14.38 13.50 7.15
N ARG A 160 -13.74 12.49 7.76
CA ARG A 160 -12.75 12.65 8.81
C ARG A 160 -11.36 12.37 8.23
N ILE A 161 -10.44 13.30 8.41
CA ILE A 161 -9.05 13.18 7.94
C ILE A 161 -8.16 12.93 9.14
N VAL A 162 -7.32 11.90 9.05
CA VAL A 162 -6.37 11.47 10.06
C VAL A 162 -4.98 11.45 9.45
N TYR A 163 -4.04 12.03 10.19
CA TYR A 163 -2.63 12.07 9.83
C TYR A 163 -1.87 10.95 10.56
N ARG A 164 -1.01 10.23 9.83
CA ARG A 164 -0.04 9.28 10.37
C ARG A 164 1.37 9.63 9.89
N ASP A 165 2.32 9.59 10.81
CA ASP A 165 3.71 9.91 10.51
C ASP A 165 4.34 8.81 9.63
N PHE A 166 5.03 9.21 8.57
CA PHE A 166 5.83 8.33 7.71
C PHE A 166 7.06 9.07 7.16
N PRO A 167 7.99 9.56 8.02
CA PRO A 167 9.18 10.26 7.56
C PRO A 167 10.09 9.34 6.72
N LEU A 168 10.43 9.79 5.51
CA LEU A 168 11.34 9.13 4.58
C LEU A 168 12.79 9.54 4.91
N VAL A 169 13.29 9.06 6.05
CA VAL A 169 14.52 9.52 6.72
C VAL A 169 15.79 9.47 5.85
N GLU A 170 15.81 8.65 4.80
CA GLU A 170 16.93 8.53 3.87
C GLU A 170 17.08 9.75 2.94
N ILE A 171 15.98 10.43 2.65
CA ILE A 171 15.94 11.57 1.71
C ILE A 171 15.42 12.86 2.35
N HIS A 172 14.79 12.76 3.51
CA HIS A 172 14.20 13.86 4.27
C HIS A 172 14.81 13.90 5.69
N PRO A 173 16.00 14.51 5.84
CA PRO A 173 16.83 14.39 7.03
C PRO A 173 16.27 15.05 8.30
N TRP A 174 15.30 15.97 8.20
CA TRP A 174 14.67 16.59 9.38
C TRP A 174 13.22 16.15 9.62
N ALA A 175 12.64 15.35 8.72
CA ALA A 175 11.27 14.85 8.85
C ALA A 175 10.99 14.08 10.14
N MET A 176 11.94 13.24 10.59
CA MET A 176 11.80 12.50 11.86
C MET A 176 11.70 13.43 13.06
N ARG A 177 12.55 14.47 13.12
CA ARG A 177 12.52 15.48 14.18
C ARG A 177 11.17 16.19 14.21
N ALA A 178 10.73 16.67 13.05
CA ALA A 178 9.45 17.35 12.90
C ALA A 178 8.29 16.45 13.37
N ALA A 179 8.28 15.17 12.97
CA ALA A 179 7.25 14.22 13.37
C ALA A 179 7.22 14.00 14.90
N ILE A 180 8.38 13.85 15.55
CA ILE A 180 8.46 13.70 17.00
C ILE A 180 7.92 14.94 17.71
N ASP A 181 8.35 16.13 17.29
CA ASP A 181 7.98 17.40 17.90
C ASP A 181 6.46 17.64 17.83
N ILE A 182 5.83 17.39 16.68
CA ILE A 182 4.37 17.52 16.57
C ILE A 182 3.64 16.52 17.47
N ASN A 183 4.16 15.29 17.61
CA ASN A 183 3.55 14.29 18.49
C ASN A 183 3.65 14.70 19.97
N CYS A 184 4.71 15.40 20.38
CA CYS A 184 4.81 15.97 21.71
C CYS A 184 3.71 17.01 22.00
N LEU A 185 3.24 17.73 20.98
CA LEU A 185 2.15 18.69 21.08
C LEU A 185 0.77 18.01 20.98
N ALA A 186 0.63 16.99 20.14
CA ALA A 186 -0.60 16.22 19.93
C ALA A 186 -1.20 15.70 21.25
N ALA A 187 -0.34 15.27 22.18
CA ALA A 187 -0.74 14.75 23.48
C ALA A 187 -1.45 15.80 24.39
N GLN A 188 -1.33 17.09 24.07
CA GLN A 188 -1.82 18.20 24.91
C GLN A 188 -2.74 19.16 24.16
N SER A 189 -2.60 19.29 22.84
CA SER A 189 -3.45 20.17 22.01
C SER A 189 -3.61 19.64 20.59
N HIS A 190 -4.84 19.27 20.25
CA HIS A 190 -5.21 18.87 18.88
C HIS A 190 -5.09 20.03 17.89
N ASP A 191 -5.48 21.24 18.29
CA ASP A 191 -5.39 22.42 17.43
C ASP A 191 -3.93 22.84 17.21
N GLY A 192 -3.12 22.81 18.28
CA GLY A 192 -1.69 23.08 18.19
C GLY A 192 -0.96 22.14 17.25
N TYR A 193 -1.30 20.84 17.33
CA TYR A 193 -0.79 19.83 16.41
C TYR A 193 -1.03 20.22 14.95
N TRP A 194 -2.28 20.49 14.58
CA TRP A 194 -2.62 20.85 13.19
C TRP A 194 -2.03 22.19 12.77
N ASN A 195 -1.94 23.17 13.67
CA ASN A 195 -1.30 24.46 13.39
C ASN A 195 0.17 24.28 13.01
N VAL A 196 0.91 23.44 13.75
CA VAL A 196 2.32 23.16 13.41
C VAL A 196 2.43 22.38 12.10
N VAL A 197 1.62 21.34 11.92
CA VAL A 197 1.61 20.54 10.68
C VAL A 197 1.36 21.43 9.45
N ASP A 198 0.31 22.25 9.49
CA ASP A 198 -0.05 23.14 8.39
C ASP A 198 1.03 24.21 8.17
N TYR A 199 1.64 24.73 9.24
CA TYR A 199 2.72 25.71 9.13
C TYR A 199 3.95 25.12 8.45
N ILE A 200 4.42 23.95 8.90
CA ILE A 200 5.62 23.31 8.35
C ILE A 200 5.40 23.01 6.87
N HIS A 201 4.25 22.45 6.50
CA HIS A 201 3.94 22.19 5.08
C HIS A 201 3.90 23.45 4.23
N ALA A 202 3.32 24.54 4.75
CA ALA A 202 3.26 25.81 4.03
C ALA A 202 4.62 26.54 3.92
N HIS A 203 5.57 26.27 4.83
CA HIS A 203 6.85 26.99 4.92
C HIS A 203 8.06 26.05 4.92
N SER A 204 7.94 24.86 4.31
CA SER A 204 8.99 23.84 4.32
C SER A 204 10.32 24.35 3.74
N SER A 205 10.25 25.21 2.73
CA SER A 205 11.42 25.89 2.14
C SER A 205 12.10 26.89 3.07
N GLU A 206 11.50 27.28 4.18
CA GLU A 206 12.07 28.20 5.19
C GLU A 206 12.74 27.45 6.33
N ILE A 207 12.39 26.18 6.54
CA ILE A 207 13.02 25.30 7.53
C ILE A 207 14.54 25.25 7.28
N GLY A 208 15.31 25.37 8.35
CA GLY A 208 16.78 25.49 8.30
C GLY A 208 17.31 26.90 7.99
N GLY A 209 16.44 27.91 7.85
CA GLY A 209 16.82 29.30 7.64
C GLY A 209 17.67 29.51 6.38
N SER A 210 18.55 30.50 6.38
CA SER A 210 19.51 30.73 5.29
C SER A 210 20.62 29.69 5.22
N GLU A 211 20.89 29.00 6.33
CA GLU A 211 21.99 28.04 6.46
C GLU A 211 21.67 26.68 5.81
N LYS A 212 20.38 26.30 5.78
CA LYS A 212 19.90 25.04 5.18
C LYS A 212 20.61 23.80 5.72
N THR A 213 20.99 23.82 7.00
CA THR A 213 21.56 22.67 7.70
C THR A 213 20.50 21.94 8.51
N VAL A 214 20.69 20.62 8.71
CA VAL A 214 19.80 19.80 9.56
C VAL A 214 19.79 20.31 11.00
N ALA A 215 20.94 20.76 11.51
CA ALA A 215 21.02 21.33 12.86
C ALA A 215 20.13 22.56 13.01
N LYS A 216 20.16 23.47 12.00
CA LYS A 216 19.31 24.66 12.02
C LYS A 216 17.84 24.32 11.79
N ALA A 217 17.54 23.32 10.96
CA ALA A 217 16.19 22.81 10.77
C ALA A 217 15.61 22.31 12.10
N ASN A 218 16.36 21.48 12.84
CA ASN A 218 15.94 20.96 14.14
C ASN A 218 15.69 22.07 15.17
N GLU A 219 16.57 23.07 15.25
CA GLU A 219 16.35 24.24 16.14
C GLU A 219 15.08 25.03 15.76
N THR A 220 14.83 25.18 14.46
CA THR A 220 13.64 25.88 13.95
C THR A 220 12.37 25.12 14.32
N LEU A 221 12.37 23.79 14.16
CA LEU A 221 11.25 22.90 14.48
C LEU A 221 10.94 22.89 15.99
N ASP A 222 11.98 22.78 16.84
CA ASP A 222 11.85 22.87 18.29
C ASP A 222 11.23 24.19 18.72
N THR A 223 11.74 25.29 18.16
CA THR A 223 11.28 26.65 18.48
C THR A 223 9.83 26.82 18.08
N LEU A 224 9.49 26.44 16.85
CA LEU A 224 8.13 26.52 16.33
C LEU A 224 7.14 25.75 17.22
N THR A 225 7.47 24.52 17.59
CA THR A 225 6.62 23.67 18.42
C THR A 225 6.46 24.25 19.82
N ARG A 226 7.52 24.79 20.42
CA ARG A 226 7.45 25.44 21.74
C ARG A 226 6.62 26.73 21.71
N GLU A 227 6.75 27.55 20.66
CA GLU A 227 5.95 28.76 20.51
C GLU A 227 4.46 28.43 20.32
N GLU A 228 4.14 27.41 19.52
CA GLU A 228 2.75 26.96 19.41
C GLU A 228 2.23 26.39 20.74
N GLY A 229 3.04 25.62 21.47
CA GLY A 229 2.70 25.16 22.82
C GLY A 229 2.34 26.30 23.76
N LYS A 230 3.09 27.42 23.74
CA LYS A 230 2.76 28.62 24.53
C LYS A 230 1.42 29.22 24.13
N ARG A 231 1.12 29.33 22.83
CA ARG A 231 -0.15 29.86 22.32
C ARG A 231 -1.33 29.00 22.75
N GLN A 232 -1.15 27.68 22.72
CA GLN A 232 -2.13 26.68 23.13
C GLN A 232 -2.22 26.51 24.65
N LYS A 233 -1.37 27.20 25.43
CA LYS A 233 -1.32 27.14 26.90
C LYS A 233 -1.15 25.71 27.44
N VAL A 234 -0.36 24.89 26.75
CA VAL A 234 -0.06 23.51 27.20
C VAL A 234 0.93 23.53 28.37
N ASN A 235 1.16 22.38 29.00
CA ASN A 235 2.18 22.27 30.03
C ASN A 235 3.57 22.33 29.38
N MET A 236 4.21 23.49 29.45
CA MET A 236 5.52 23.74 28.83
C MET A 236 6.63 22.86 29.42
N THR A 237 6.57 22.49 30.70
CA THR A 237 7.56 21.58 31.29
C THR A 237 7.46 20.20 30.64
N MET A 238 6.25 19.68 30.44
CA MET A 238 6.03 18.39 29.77
C MET A 238 6.40 18.47 28.28
N LEU A 239 6.02 19.55 27.59
CA LEU A 239 6.35 19.73 26.17
C LEU A 239 7.87 19.78 25.96
N ASN A 240 8.58 20.58 26.76
CA ASN A 240 10.03 20.71 26.69
C ASN A 240 10.73 19.38 26.93
N ALA A 241 10.31 18.64 27.97
CA ALA A 241 10.87 17.32 28.28
C ALA A 241 10.63 16.31 27.15
N CYS A 242 9.46 16.35 26.50
CA CYS A 242 9.17 15.50 25.36
C CYS A 242 10.05 15.82 24.14
N ILE A 243 10.16 17.10 23.78
CA ILE A 243 11.01 17.56 22.67
C ILE A 243 12.48 17.26 22.96
N GLU A 244 12.96 17.39 24.19
CA GLU A 244 14.35 17.07 24.54
C GLU A 244 14.63 15.55 24.52
N LYS A 245 13.65 14.74 24.91
CA LYS A 245 13.76 13.28 24.90
C LYS A 245 13.91 12.72 23.49
N GLN A 246 13.26 13.33 22.50
CA GLN A 246 13.24 12.86 21.11
C GLN A 246 12.87 11.37 20.99
N ASP A 247 11.83 10.94 21.71
CA ASP A 247 11.36 9.56 21.67
C ASP A 247 10.64 9.27 20.35
N ASP A 248 11.26 8.46 19.50
CA ASP A 248 10.75 8.15 18.17
C ASP A 248 9.79 6.95 18.11
N SER A 249 9.47 6.33 19.25
CA SER A 249 8.69 5.09 19.31
C SER A 249 7.31 5.20 18.65
N VAL A 250 6.58 6.31 18.88
CA VAL A 250 5.28 6.58 18.27
C VAL A 250 5.40 6.73 16.75
N VAL A 251 6.41 7.48 16.30
CA VAL A 251 6.67 7.71 14.88
C VAL A 251 7.04 6.40 14.19
N ARG A 252 7.95 5.60 14.77
CA ARG A 252 8.33 4.28 14.25
C ARG A 252 7.18 3.28 14.23
N ALA A 253 6.29 3.32 15.22
CA ALA A 253 5.08 2.50 15.21
C ALA A 253 4.16 2.89 14.04
N SER A 254 3.99 4.20 13.79
CA SER A 254 3.26 4.70 12.63
C SER A 254 3.91 4.26 11.31
N MET A 255 5.24 4.42 11.18
CA MET A 255 5.99 3.93 10.02
C MET A 255 5.80 2.43 9.81
N LYS A 256 5.86 1.63 10.87
CA LYS A 256 5.64 0.18 10.77
C LYS A 256 4.27 -0.16 10.22
N ILE A 257 3.21 0.52 10.67
CA ILE A 257 1.85 0.32 10.14
C ILE A 257 1.84 0.61 8.62
N GLY A 258 2.44 1.73 8.20
CA GLY A 258 2.54 2.06 6.77
C GLY A 258 3.31 1.00 5.98
N SER A 259 4.48 0.56 6.47
CA SER A 259 5.29 -0.47 5.81
C SER A 259 4.60 -1.83 5.74
N ASP A 260 3.87 -2.22 6.79
CA ASP A 260 3.06 -3.45 6.80
C ASP A 260 1.94 -3.38 5.73
N LEU A 261 1.38 -2.19 5.49
CA LEU A 261 0.44 -1.88 4.41
C LEU A 261 1.10 -1.66 3.04
N GLY A 262 2.44 -1.75 2.98
CA GLY A 262 3.24 -1.61 1.77
C GLY A 262 3.43 -0.17 1.31
N VAL A 263 3.25 0.84 2.17
CA VAL A 263 3.59 2.24 1.88
C VAL A 263 5.09 2.36 1.66
N GLU A 264 5.46 2.89 0.49
CA GLU A 264 6.87 3.06 0.08
C GLU A 264 7.19 4.54 -0.25
N ALA A 265 6.17 5.40 -0.36
CA ALA A 265 6.30 6.81 -0.67
C ALA A 265 5.18 7.62 -0.01
N THR A 266 5.40 8.93 0.12
CA THR A 266 4.43 9.88 0.68
C THR A 266 4.05 10.96 -0.35
N PRO A 267 2.80 11.47 -0.33
CA PRO A 267 1.69 11.01 0.51
C PRO A 267 1.12 9.67 0.05
N ALA A 268 0.64 8.87 1.01
CA ALA A 268 -0.21 7.70 0.74
C ALA A 268 -1.53 7.84 1.51
N LEU A 269 -2.65 7.85 0.80
CA LEU A 269 -3.99 8.00 1.37
C LEU A 269 -4.72 6.66 1.39
N PHE A 270 -5.43 6.40 2.46
CA PHE A 270 -6.36 5.28 2.59
C PHE A 270 -7.75 5.84 2.87
N ILE A 271 -8.67 5.68 1.92
CA ILE A 271 -10.05 6.17 2.01
C ILE A 271 -10.94 4.95 2.27
N ASN A 272 -11.39 4.77 3.51
CA ASN A 272 -12.05 3.54 3.96
C ASN A 272 -11.30 2.25 3.54
N GLY A 273 -9.96 2.28 3.59
CA GLY A 273 -9.10 1.14 3.22
C GLY A 273 -8.67 1.08 1.75
N GLU A 274 -9.32 1.82 0.84
CA GLU A 274 -8.86 1.93 -0.55
C GLU A 274 -7.61 2.82 -0.61
N ARG A 275 -6.51 2.27 -1.13
CA ARG A 275 -5.19 2.91 -1.13
C ARG A 275 -4.99 3.77 -2.38
N PHE A 276 -4.43 4.95 -2.17
CA PHE A 276 -4.02 5.91 -3.19
C PHE A 276 -2.61 6.40 -2.90
N GLU A 277 -1.76 6.42 -3.92
CA GLU A 277 -0.38 6.88 -3.80
C GLU A 277 -0.13 8.09 -4.69
N GLY A 278 0.66 9.02 -4.16
CA GLY A 278 1.13 10.18 -4.90
C GLY A 278 0.08 11.27 -5.11
N ALA A 279 0.46 12.29 -5.88
CA ALA A 279 -0.36 13.47 -6.14
C ALA A 279 -1.38 13.21 -7.27
N LEU A 280 -2.40 12.39 -7.00
CA LEU A 280 -3.52 12.20 -7.93
C LEU A 280 -4.32 13.50 -8.13
N PRO A 281 -4.93 13.72 -9.31
CA PRO A 281 -5.88 14.80 -9.48
C PRO A 281 -7.04 14.67 -8.49
N ILE A 282 -7.47 15.79 -7.92
CA ILE A 282 -8.46 15.82 -6.83
C ILE A 282 -9.80 15.19 -7.22
N GLU A 283 -10.13 15.19 -8.52
CA GLU A 283 -11.34 14.60 -9.08
C GLU A 283 -11.40 13.09 -8.86
N TYR A 284 -10.24 12.40 -8.87
CA TYR A 284 -10.17 10.98 -8.51
C TYR A 284 -10.48 10.77 -7.04
N VAL A 285 -9.95 11.63 -6.18
CA VAL A 285 -10.21 11.60 -4.73
C VAL A 285 -11.69 11.84 -4.44
N TYR A 286 -12.32 12.79 -5.15
CA TYR A 286 -13.76 13.03 -5.02
C TYR A 286 -14.59 11.81 -5.40
N ARG A 287 -14.30 11.17 -6.53
CA ARG A 287 -15.04 9.97 -6.97
C ARG A 287 -15.01 8.85 -5.93
N VAL A 288 -13.86 8.65 -5.29
CA VAL A 288 -13.70 7.59 -4.28
C VAL A 288 -14.50 7.91 -3.03
N ILE A 289 -14.43 9.15 -2.55
CA ILE A 289 -15.22 9.61 -1.41
C ILE A 289 -16.71 9.52 -1.72
N ASP A 290 -17.14 9.96 -2.91
CA ASP A 290 -18.53 9.87 -3.35
C ASP A 290 -19.03 8.42 -3.39
N ASN A 291 -18.23 7.48 -3.91
CA ASN A 291 -18.54 6.05 -3.89
C ASN A 291 -18.65 5.50 -2.46
N ALA A 292 -17.73 5.88 -1.58
CA ALA A 292 -17.73 5.48 -0.18
C ALA A 292 -18.96 6.04 0.57
N LEU A 293 -19.41 7.25 0.24
CA LEU A 293 -20.63 7.83 0.78
C LEU A 293 -21.87 7.07 0.31
N VAL A 294 -21.96 6.73 -0.97
CA VAL A 294 -23.08 5.93 -1.51
C VAL A 294 -23.13 4.56 -0.84
N ALA A 295 -21.99 3.88 -0.69
CA ALA A 295 -21.91 2.59 0.00
C ALA A 295 -22.35 2.70 1.48
N ALA A 296 -22.13 3.84 2.12
CA ALA A 296 -22.60 4.16 3.47
C ALA A 296 -24.05 4.70 3.53
N GLY A 297 -24.80 4.68 2.41
CA GLY A 297 -26.17 5.18 2.34
C GLY A 297 -26.30 6.71 2.49
N LYS A 298 -25.23 7.45 2.18
CA LYS A 298 -25.18 8.92 2.20
C LYS A 298 -25.26 9.48 0.79
N THR A 299 -25.80 10.69 0.67
CA THR A 299 -25.89 11.41 -0.60
C THR A 299 -24.62 12.24 -0.79
N PRO A 300 -23.82 11.97 -1.82
CA PRO A 300 -22.65 12.79 -2.11
C PRO A 300 -23.03 14.20 -2.57
N PRO A 301 -22.14 15.19 -2.45
CA PRO A 301 -22.33 16.51 -3.04
C PRO A 301 -22.41 16.41 -4.59
N PRO A 302 -22.94 17.44 -5.28
CA PRO A 302 -23.04 17.45 -6.74
C PRO A 302 -21.71 17.11 -7.41
N PRO A 303 -21.70 16.31 -8.49
CA PRO A 303 -20.47 15.90 -9.18
C PRO A 303 -19.65 17.11 -9.65
N VAL A 304 -18.34 17.02 -9.50
CA VAL A 304 -17.42 17.97 -10.15
C VAL A 304 -17.09 17.43 -11.55
N PRO A 305 -17.15 18.25 -12.61
CA PRO A 305 -16.73 17.81 -13.94
C PRO A 305 -15.28 17.31 -13.90
N VAL A 306 -15.05 16.07 -14.33
CA VAL A 306 -13.70 15.51 -14.44
C VAL A 306 -13.15 15.90 -15.80
N PRO A 307 -11.94 16.50 -15.90
CA PRO A 307 -11.30 16.70 -17.19
C PRO A 307 -11.10 15.35 -17.89
N SER A 308 -11.46 15.27 -19.17
CA SER A 308 -11.25 14.05 -19.97
C SER A 308 -9.76 13.67 -19.95
N PRO A 309 -9.40 12.37 -19.82
CA PRO A 309 -8.01 11.90 -19.83
C PRO A 309 -7.21 12.37 -21.06
N ASP A 310 -7.89 12.59 -22.19
CA ASP A 310 -7.29 13.04 -23.45
C ASP A 310 -6.78 14.49 -23.41
N ALA A 311 -7.25 15.33 -22.49
CA ALA A 311 -6.89 16.76 -22.45
C ALA A 311 -5.48 17.02 -21.90
N SER A 312 -4.90 16.08 -21.14
CA SER A 312 -3.57 16.24 -20.54
C SER A 312 -2.42 15.80 -21.46
N ALA A 313 -2.73 15.12 -22.57
CA ALA A 313 -1.72 14.64 -23.53
C ALA A 313 -1.30 15.70 -24.57
N THR A 314 -2.05 16.80 -24.73
CA THR A 314 -1.82 17.76 -25.82
C THR A 314 -0.83 18.88 -25.49
N THR A 315 -0.35 19.00 -24.25
CA THR A 315 0.60 20.07 -23.84
C THR A 315 2.05 19.61 -23.66
N ALA A 316 2.38 18.35 -23.97
CA ALA A 316 3.77 17.88 -24.02
C ALA A 316 4.31 18.04 -25.45
N GLY A 317 4.88 19.22 -25.72
CA GLY A 317 5.79 19.58 -26.81
C GLY A 317 5.87 18.65 -28.02
N GLN A 318 5.14 18.99 -29.07
CA GLN A 318 5.50 18.57 -30.42
C GLN A 318 6.80 19.31 -30.80
N PRO A 319 7.92 18.60 -31.09
CA PRO A 319 9.13 19.25 -31.57
C PRO A 319 8.84 19.91 -32.93
N PRO A 320 9.41 21.10 -33.23
CA PRO A 320 9.23 21.71 -34.53
C PRO A 320 9.80 20.78 -35.61
N ALA A 321 9.00 20.56 -36.66
CA ALA A 321 9.40 19.79 -37.83
C ALA A 321 10.68 20.39 -38.42
N ARG A 322 11.72 19.56 -38.57
CA ARG A 322 12.90 19.93 -39.37
C ARG A 322 12.45 20.12 -40.81
N THR A 323 12.46 21.35 -41.28
CA THR A 323 12.46 21.65 -42.70
C THR A 323 13.82 21.24 -43.26
N SER A 324 13.83 20.18 -44.04
CA SER A 324 14.93 19.82 -44.92
C SER A 324 14.86 20.69 -46.18
N SER A 325 15.86 21.55 -46.37
CA SER A 325 16.17 22.17 -47.66
C SER A 325 17.63 22.62 -47.66
N GLU A 326 18.39 21.94 -48.51
CA GLU A 326 19.66 22.28 -49.21
C GLU A 326 20.76 23.09 -48.50
#